data_AF-A0A4Y2IK33-F1
#
_entry.id   AF-A0A4Y2IK33-F1
#
_cell.length_a   1.000
_cell.length_b   1.000
_cell.length_c   1.000
_cell.angle_alpha   90.00
_cell.angle_beta   90.00
_cell.angle_gamma   90.00
#
_symmetry.space_group_name_H-M   'P 1'
#
loop_
_entity.id
_entity.type
_entity.pdbx_description
1 polymer ?
#
loop_
_entity_poly.entity_id
_entity_poly.type
_entity_poly.pdbx_seq_one_letter_code
_entity_poly.pdbx_strand_id
1 'polypeptide(L)'
;MVVATNFGKELKEIFESEKYEEEFIYNADETGLFWRSLPRKPLASGIEKSSSGAKLSEERRTILVCANATGNHRLSLFVLRKSNQPRDLKNVKTLPVIYTSQEKIG
;
A
#
# COMPACT_ATOMS: atom_id res chain seq x y z
N MET A 1 -5.48 -28.15 6.84
CA MET A 1 -4.71 -26.90 6.77
C MET A 1 -3.27 -27.27 7.12
N VAL A 2 -2.42 -27.55 6.11
CA VAL A 2 -1.01 -27.81 6.36
C VAL A 2 -0.38 -26.44 6.60
N VAL A 3 -0.15 -26.11 7.86
CA VAL A 3 0.61 -24.91 8.22
C VAL A 3 2.03 -25.16 7.72
N ALA A 4 2.55 -24.28 6.86
CA ALA A 4 3.93 -24.32 6.41
C ALA A 4 4.86 -23.92 7.57
N THR A 5 4.98 -24.78 8.58
CA THR A 5 5.81 -24.56 9.77
C THR A 5 7.30 -24.46 9.44
N ASN A 6 7.69 -24.91 8.24
CA ASN A 6 9.08 -25.01 7.83
C ASN A 6 9.54 -23.86 6.92
N PHE A 7 8.64 -23.03 6.39
CA PHE A 7 8.98 -22.00 5.41
C PHE A 7 10.10 -21.06 5.88
N GLY A 8 10.03 -20.60 7.14
CA GLY A 8 11.05 -19.72 7.71
C GLY A 8 12.42 -20.40 7.86
N LYS A 9 12.46 -21.71 8.11
CA LYS A 9 13.71 -22.47 8.20
C LYS A 9 14.33 -22.67 6.82
N GLU A 10 13.51 -23.11 5.86
CA GLU A 10 13.94 -23.32 4.47
C GLU A 10 14.47 -22.03 3.83
N LEU A 11 13.80 -20.89 4.05
CA LEU A 11 14.30 -19.59 3.60
C LEU A 11 15.64 -19.22 4.23
N LYS A 12 15.80 -19.45 5.53
CA LYS A 12 17.05 -19.16 6.24
C LYS A 12 18.20 -20.02 5.71
N GLU A 13 17.94 -21.30 5.45
CA GLU A 13 18.92 -22.21 4.86
C GLU A 13 19.38 -21.73 3.48
N ILE A 14 18.46 -21.26 2.63
CA ILE A 14 18.79 -20.68 1.32
C ILE A 14 19.64 -19.41 1.49
N PHE A 15 19.29 -18.53 2.42
CA PHE A 15 20.05 -17.30 2.68
C PHE A 15 21.49 -17.60 3.11
N GLU A 16 21.66 -18.60 3.98
CA GLU A 16 22.96 -19.03 4.47
C GLU A 16 23.78 -19.78 3.40
N SER A 17 23.16 -20.68 2.62
CA SER A 17 23.86 -21.49 1.61
C SER A 17 24.37 -20.65 0.44
N GLU A 18 23.57 -19.70 -0.02
CA GLU A 18 23.90 -18.79 -1.11
C GLU A 18 24.68 -17.55 -0.63
N LYS A 19 24.90 -17.42 0.69
CA LYS A 19 25.61 -16.30 1.34
C LYS A 19 25.01 -14.93 0.98
N TYR A 20 23.69 -14.83 1.00
CA TYR A 20 23.02 -13.55 0.79
C TYR A 20 23.26 -12.62 1.98
N GLU A 21 23.69 -11.39 1.69
CA GLU A 21 23.76 -10.33 2.70
C GLU A 21 22.35 -9.79 2.98
N GLU A 22 22.08 -9.44 4.24
CA GLU A 22 20.76 -8.92 4.66
C GLU A 22 20.33 -7.67 3.88
N GLU A 23 21.30 -6.88 3.39
CA GLU A 23 21.04 -5.69 2.58
C GLU A 23 20.38 -6.00 1.22
N PHE A 24 20.55 -7.22 0.72
CA PHE A 24 19.98 -7.69 -0.55
C PHE A 24 18.73 -8.57 -0.38
N ILE A 25 18.29 -8.81 0.87
CA ILE A 25 17.07 -9.56 1.15
C ILE A 25 15.91 -8.56 1.30
N TYR A 26 14.91 -8.65 0.42
CA TYR A 26 13.74 -7.77 0.44
C TYR A 26 12.48 -8.53 0.83
N ASN A 27 11.63 -7.86 1.60
CA ASN A 27 10.26 -8.27 1.80
C ASN A 27 9.31 -7.23 1.17
N ALA A 28 8.22 -7.70 0.59
CA ALA A 28 7.17 -6.85 0.04
C ALA A 28 5.80 -7.33 0.54
N ASP A 29 4.95 -6.39 0.93
CA ASP A 29 3.59 -6.71 1.38
C ASP A 29 2.58 -5.62 0.99
N GLU A 30 1.33 -6.04 0.83
CA GLU A 30 0.21 -5.18 0.46
C GLU A 30 -0.51 -4.64 1.70
N THR A 31 -0.71 -3.33 1.75
CA THR A 31 -1.48 -2.70 2.82
C THR A 31 -2.55 -1.75 2.28
N GLY A 32 -3.60 -1.54 3.09
CA GLY A 32 -4.69 -0.63 2.77
C GLY A 32 -4.39 0.79 3.24
N LEU A 33 -4.27 1.72 2.31
CA LEU A 33 -4.23 3.15 2.57
C LEU A 33 -5.64 3.74 2.48
N PHE A 34 -6.18 4.20 3.60
CA PHE A 34 -7.47 4.89 3.64
C PHE A 34 -7.27 6.38 3.37
N TRP A 35 -7.77 6.86 2.23
CA TRP A 35 -7.70 8.26 1.83
C TRP A 35 -9.09 8.90 1.95
N ARG A 36 -9.13 10.18 2.36
CA ARG A 36 -10.36 10.98 2.62
C ARG A 36 -11.23 10.50 3.79
N SER A 37 -10.69 9.73 4.73
CA SER A 37 -11.38 9.40 5.97
C SER A 37 -11.49 10.64 6.87
N LEU A 38 -12.69 10.93 7.38
CA LEU A 38 -12.86 11.93 8.45
C LEU A 38 -12.27 11.41 9.77
N PRO A 39 -11.85 12.30 10.69
CA PRO A 39 -11.58 11.90 12.06
C PRO A 39 -12.83 11.20 12.64
N ARG A 40 -12.64 10.05 13.29
CA ARG A 40 -13.73 9.25 13.89
C ARG A 40 -14.60 10.04 14.89
N LYS A 41 -14.09 11.17 15.40
CA LYS A 41 -14.87 12.15 16.15
C LYS A 41 -14.88 13.43 15.32
N PRO A 42 -16.00 13.81 14.68
CA PRO A 42 -16.12 15.16 14.17
C PRO A 42 -16.01 16.10 15.36
N LEU A 43 -14.93 16.90 15.41
CA LEU A 43 -14.93 18.08 16.25
C LEU A 43 -16.07 18.94 15.69
N ALA A 44 -17.14 19.06 16.46
CA ALA A 44 -18.27 19.91 16.13
C ALA A 44 -17.82 21.38 16.19
N SER A 45 -17.02 21.83 15.24
CA SER A 45 -16.85 23.25 14.96
C SER A 45 -18.11 23.66 14.19
N GLY A 46 -18.92 24.53 14.80
CA GLY A 46 -20.28 24.90 14.39
C GLY A 46 -20.40 25.69 13.08
N ILE A 47 -19.87 25.15 11.99
CA ILE A 47 -19.99 25.61 10.60
C ILE A 47 -19.96 24.30 9.80
N GLU A 48 -21.03 23.65 9.34
CA GLU A 48 -22.30 24.13 8.79
C GLU A 48 -23.42 23.09 8.95
N LYS A 49 -24.63 23.60 9.12
CA LYS A 49 -25.87 22.89 8.82
C LYS A 49 -26.05 22.85 7.30
N SER A 50 -25.47 21.89 6.59
CA SER A 50 -25.71 21.73 5.13
C SER A 50 -25.12 20.42 4.57
N SER A 51 -25.70 19.28 4.93
CA SER A 51 -26.06 18.19 3.98
C SER A 51 -26.33 16.87 4.73
N SER A 52 -27.61 16.58 4.92
CA SER A 52 -28.13 15.26 5.30
C SER A 52 -27.96 14.23 4.15
N GLY A 53 -26.72 14.03 3.68
CA GLY A 53 -26.47 13.20 2.50
C GLY A 53 -25.02 13.05 2.03
N ALA A 54 -24.04 13.70 2.67
CA ALA A 54 -22.64 13.52 2.29
C ALA A 54 -22.11 12.15 2.75
N LYS A 55 -22.40 11.09 1.98
CA LYS A 55 -21.62 9.84 2.02
C LYS A 55 -20.21 10.17 1.53
N LEU A 56 -19.35 10.61 2.44
CA LEU A 56 -17.92 10.68 2.16
C LEU A 56 -17.43 9.25 2.02
N SER A 57 -17.12 8.86 0.78
CA SER A 57 -16.60 7.54 0.48
C SER A 57 -15.22 7.41 1.13
N GLU A 58 -15.08 6.52 2.10
CA GLU A 58 -13.76 6.02 2.49
C GLU A 58 -13.17 5.33 1.26
N GLU A 59 -12.14 5.93 0.68
CA GLU A 59 -11.49 5.35 -0.48
C GLU A 59 -10.25 4.59 -0.02
N ARG A 60 -10.41 3.29 0.19
CA ARG A 60 -9.29 2.37 0.43
C ARG A 60 -8.53 2.16 -0.88
N ARG A 61 -7.25 2.55 -0.87
CA ARG A 61 -6.25 2.21 -1.88
C ARG A 61 -5.42 1.04 -1.38
N THR A 62 -5.03 0.15 -2.26
CA THR A 62 -4.00 -0.85 -1.94
C THR A 62 -2.65 -0.28 -2.35
N ILE A 63 -1.68 -0.34 -1.46
CA ILE A 63 -0.29 0.00 -1.75
C ILE A 63 0.58 -1.22 -1.47
N LEU A 64 1.56 -1.48 -2.34
CA LEU A 64 2.62 -2.44 -2.08
C LEU A 64 3.81 -1.67 -1.52
N VAL A 65 4.31 -2.13 -0.37
CA VAL A 65 5.48 -1.59 0.31
C VAL A 65 6.58 -2.63 0.22
N CYS A 66 7.81 -2.21 -0.08
CA CYS A 66 8.96 -3.10 -0.14
C CYS A 66 10.19 -2.45 0.48
N ALA A 67 10.89 -3.20 1.34
CA ALA A 67 12.10 -2.76 2.03
C ALA A 67 13.04 -3.93 2.24
N ASN A 68 14.33 -3.65 2.39
CA ASN A 68 15.31 -4.68 2.71
C ASN A 68 15.29 -5.05 4.20
N ALA A 69 15.93 -6.17 4.54
CA ALA A 69 15.92 -6.73 5.89
C ALA A 69 16.61 -5.81 6.92
N THR A 70 17.60 -5.03 6.51
CA THR A 70 18.27 -4.03 7.38
C THR A 70 17.44 -2.76 7.58
N GLY A 71 16.46 -2.51 6.71
CA GLY A 71 15.56 -1.34 6.75
C GLY A 71 16.19 -0.03 6.28
N ASN A 72 17.45 -0.05 5.82
CA ASN A 72 18.15 1.14 5.33
C ASN A 72 17.73 1.53 3.90
N HIS A 73 17.12 0.60 3.14
CA HIS A 73 16.65 0.84 1.80
C HIS A 73 15.18 0.45 1.64
N ARG A 74 14.41 1.35 1.02
CA ARG A 74 12.98 1.18 0.73
C ARG A 74 12.75 1.50 -0.72
N LEU A 75 12.01 0.62 -1.41
CA LEU A 75 11.60 0.89 -2.78
C LEU A 75 10.48 1.94 -2.80
N SER A 76 10.31 2.58 -3.96
CA SER A 76 9.20 3.52 -4.16
C SER A 76 7.86 2.82 -3.94
N LEU A 77 6.95 3.48 -3.22
CA LEU A 77 5.61 2.93 -2.97
C LEU A 77 4.90 2.69 -4.30
N PHE A 78 4.22 1.55 -4.39
CA PHE A 78 3.48 1.17 -5.59
C PHE A 78 1.98 1.18 -5.29
N VAL A 79 1.27 2.14 -5.91
CA VAL A 79 -0.17 2.30 -5.71
C VAL A 79 -0.92 1.44 -6.72
N LEU A 80 -1.67 0.46 -6.22
CA LEU A 80 -2.51 -0.42 -7.00
C LEU A 80 -3.94 0.17 -7.10
N ARG A 81 -4.43 0.42 -8.32
CA ARG A 81 -5.82 0.83 -8.55
C ARG A 81 -6.46 0.06 -9.70
N LYS A 82 -7.79 0.01 -9.72
CA LYS A 82 -8.59 -0.49 -10.85
C LYS A 82 -8.58 0.39 -12.11
N SER A 83 -8.03 1.60 -12.07
CA SER A 83 -8.12 2.57 -13.18
C SER A 83 -6.80 3.31 -13.37
N ASN A 84 -6.35 3.41 -14.63
CA ASN A 84 -5.06 3.96 -15.05
C ASN A 84 -4.94 5.46 -14.82
N GLN A 85 -6.06 6.20 -14.88
CA GLN A 85 -6.03 7.64 -14.66
C GLN A 85 -7.28 8.08 -13.90
N PRO A 86 -7.17 8.24 -12.59
CA PRO A 86 -8.31 8.63 -11.81
C PRO A 86 -8.57 10.12 -11.89
N ARG A 87 -9.84 10.49 -11.76
CA ARG A 87 -10.27 11.89 -11.82
C ARG A 87 -9.51 12.77 -10.82
N ASP A 88 -9.20 12.22 -9.64
CA ASP A 88 -8.49 12.94 -8.57
C ASP A 88 -7.02 13.24 -8.90
N LEU A 89 -6.42 12.53 -9.87
CA LEU A 89 -5.03 12.74 -10.31
C LEU A 89 -4.94 13.40 -11.70
N LYS A 90 -6.06 13.86 -12.27
CA LYS A 90 -6.12 14.38 -13.65
C LYS A 90 -5.15 15.53 -13.93
N ASN A 91 -4.84 16.34 -12.90
CA ASN A 91 -3.95 17.51 -13.01
C ASN A 91 -2.59 17.30 -12.32
N VAL A 92 -2.28 16.08 -11.87
CA VAL A 92 -1.01 15.77 -11.21
C VAL A 92 -0.01 15.32 -12.27
N LYS A 93 1.06 16.12 -12.45
CA LYS A 93 2.08 15.86 -13.48
C LYS A 93 3.13 14.85 -13.04
N THR A 94 3.49 14.85 -11.76
CA THR A 94 4.49 13.97 -11.17
C THR A 94 3.97 13.45 -9.84
N LEU A 95 4.19 12.16 -9.59
CA LEU A 95 3.87 11.51 -8.33
C LEU A 95 5.16 11.03 -7.68
N PRO A 96 5.32 11.16 -6.35
CA PRO A 96 6.47 10.59 -5.63
C PRO A 96 6.35 9.06 -5.46
N VAL A 97 5.38 8.44 -6.13
CA VAL A 97 5.04 7.02 -6.03
C VAL A 97 4.84 6.47 -7.42
N ILE A 98 5.10 5.17 -7.58
CA ILE A 98 4.81 4.48 -8.82
C ILE A 98 3.32 4.15 -8.83
N TYR A 99 2.64 4.56 -9.88
CA TYR A 99 1.21 4.38 -10.02
C TYR A 99 0.93 3.39 -11.15
N THR A 100 0.24 2.28 -10.85
CA THR A 100 -0.19 1.33 -11.87
C THR A 100 -1.67 1.00 -11.74
N SER A 101 -2.22 0.54 -12.87
CA SER A 101 -3.55 -0.02 -12.95
C SER A 101 -3.54 -1.54 -13.06
N GLN A 102 -4.44 -2.13 -12.30
CA GLN A 102 -5.05 -3.43 -12.55
C GLN A 102 -5.58 -3.59 -13.99
N GLU A 103 -4.89 -4.25 -14.90
CA GLU A 103 -5.58 -4.76 -16.09
C GLU A 103 -6.61 -5.81 -15.66
N LYS A 104 -7.85 -5.65 -16.10
CA LYS A 104 -8.84 -6.71 -15.92
C LYS A 104 -8.47 -7.83 -16.89
N ILE A 105 -8.04 -8.97 -16.35
CA ILE A 105 -8.07 -10.23 -17.10
C ILE A 105 -9.55 -10.53 -17.33
N GLY A 106 -9.97 -10.46 -18.60
CA GLY A 106 -11.33 -10.71 -19.06
C GLY A 106 -11.66 -12.19 -19.18
#